data_AF-A0A1F5GIK5-F1
#
_entry.id   AF-A0A1F5GIK5-F1
#
_cell.length_a   1.000
_cell.length_b   1.000
_cell.length_c   1.000
_cell.angle_alpha   90.00
_cell.angle_beta   90.00
_cell.angle_gamma   90.00
#
_symmetry.space_group_name_H-M   'P 1'
#
loop_
_entity.id
_entity.type
_entity.pdbx_description
1 polymer ?
#
loop_
_entity_poly.entity_id
_entity_poly.type
_entity_poly.pdbx_seq_one_letter_code
_entity_poly.pdbx_strand_id
1 'polypeptide(L)'
;MNPERISGFALRNEVSDSQESLPSSALKVTKKVGGVITEAYFAPKPWEGDGRIYRWVGIRTFKRWIPTGDVLIRFLRRNTGTGLPFYSLSEPNLKEAKKYDLSTRVFETVHAAGLAAFAAGLAGFDKLSFGPDLPGETYINAVATAGNLYAVMLQRYNRARIYSLVKRSKELGESSSTKS
;
A
#
# COMPACT_ATOMS: atom_id res chain seq x y z
N MET A 1 -35.68 14.99 3.52
CA MET A 1 -34.85 13.76 3.60
C MET A 1 -33.40 14.22 3.65
N ASN A 2 -32.62 13.87 4.69
CA ASN A 2 -31.31 14.47 4.96
C ASN A 2 -30.19 13.74 4.17
N PRO A 3 -29.50 14.40 3.22
CA PRO A 3 -28.52 13.75 2.34
C PRO A 3 -27.26 13.23 3.06
N GLU A 4 -26.97 13.67 4.29
CA GLU A 4 -25.78 13.22 5.02
C GLU A 4 -25.93 11.81 5.63
N ARG A 5 -27.15 11.31 5.83
CA ARG A 5 -27.38 9.96 6.38
C ARG A 5 -27.24 8.84 5.35
N ILE A 6 -27.29 9.15 4.05
CA ILE A 6 -27.23 8.14 2.98
C ILE A 6 -25.78 7.77 2.64
N SER A 7 -24.83 8.72 2.78
CA SER A 7 -23.42 8.46 2.47
C SER A 7 -22.76 7.47 3.44
N GLY A 8 -23.11 7.51 4.73
CA GLY A 8 -22.57 6.60 5.75
C GLY A 8 -23.05 5.15 5.62
N PHE A 9 -24.28 4.92 5.14
CA PHE A 9 -24.85 3.57 5.00
C PHE A 9 -24.37 2.87 3.73
N ALA A 10 -24.22 3.61 2.62
CA ALA A 10 -23.65 3.09 1.38
C ALA A 10 -22.16 2.73 1.54
N LEU A 11 -21.39 3.54 2.27
CA LEU A 11 -19.98 3.24 2.58
C LEU A 11 -19.82 1.99 3.45
N ARG A 12 -20.76 1.71 4.36
CA ARG A 12 -20.67 0.57 5.27
C ARG A 12 -20.95 -0.77 4.58
N ASN A 13 -21.88 -0.78 3.62
CA ASN A 13 -22.20 -1.99 2.85
C ASN A 13 -21.15 -2.29 1.76
N GLU A 14 -20.58 -1.27 1.10
CA GLU A 14 -19.53 -1.49 0.09
C GLU A 14 -18.20 -2.00 0.68
N VAL A 15 -17.88 -1.62 1.92
CA VAL A 15 -16.70 -2.14 2.62
C VAL A 15 -16.84 -3.65 2.87
N SER A 16 -18.05 -4.14 3.17
CA SER A 16 -18.32 -5.56 3.41
C SER A 16 -17.95 -6.44 2.21
N ASP A 17 -18.36 -6.06 1.00
CA ASP A 17 -18.10 -6.83 -0.24
C ASP A 17 -16.62 -6.84 -0.63
N SER A 18 -15.87 -5.78 -0.28
CA SER A 18 -14.43 -5.73 -0.54
C SER A 18 -13.62 -6.64 0.38
N GLN A 19 -14.14 -6.95 1.58
CA GLN A 19 -13.45 -7.79 2.57
C GLN A 19 -13.48 -9.28 2.22
N GLU A 20 -14.53 -9.79 1.56
CA GLU A 20 -14.65 -11.21 1.19
C GLU A 20 -13.50 -11.75 0.34
N SER A 21 -12.81 -10.87 -0.39
CA SER A 21 -11.71 -11.26 -1.29
C SER A 21 -10.32 -11.28 -0.65
N LEU A 22 -10.18 -10.86 0.61
CA LEU A 22 -8.89 -10.90 1.32
C LEU A 22 -8.67 -12.28 1.95
N PRO A 23 -7.44 -12.84 1.93
CA PRO A 23 -7.16 -14.07 2.65
C PRO A 23 -7.50 -13.90 4.14
N SER A 24 -8.14 -14.90 4.73
CA SER A 24 -8.71 -14.84 6.10
C SER A 24 -7.70 -14.45 7.18
N SER A 25 -6.42 -14.74 6.97
CA SER A 25 -5.30 -14.30 7.82
C SER A 25 -5.03 -12.79 7.74
N ALA A 26 -5.05 -12.20 6.53
CA ALA A 26 -4.90 -10.76 6.33
C ALA A 26 -6.06 -9.95 6.93
N LEU A 27 -7.27 -10.51 6.86
CA LEU A 27 -8.50 -9.97 7.46
C LEU A 27 -8.46 -9.92 8.99
N LYS A 28 -7.88 -10.95 9.63
CA LYS A 28 -7.68 -10.99 11.08
C LYS A 28 -6.64 -9.96 11.55
N VAL A 29 -5.55 -9.82 10.81
CA VAL A 29 -4.50 -8.82 11.10
C VAL A 29 -5.04 -7.40 10.93
N THR A 30 -5.80 -7.13 9.87
CA THR A 30 -6.42 -5.81 9.65
C THR A 30 -7.47 -5.46 10.69
N LYS A 31 -8.30 -6.40 11.17
CA LYS A 31 -9.23 -6.09 12.27
C LYS A 31 -8.53 -5.77 13.58
N LYS A 32 -7.41 -6.45 13.88
CA LYS A 32 -6.67 -6.26 15.13
C LYS A 32 -5.78 -5.01 15.12
N VAL A 33 -5.20 -4.65 13.98
CA VAL A 33 -4.28 -3.51 13.83
C VAL A 33 -4.96 -2.27 13.24
N GLY A 34 -5.93 -2.45 12.34
CA GLY A 34 -6.59 -1.38 11.60
C GLY A 34 -7.63 -0.57 12.39
N GLY A 35 -8.02 -1.00 13.59
CA GLY A 35 -8.92 -0.23 14.45
C GLY A 35 -8.31 1.07 14.99
N VAL A 36 -6.98 1.23 14.92
CA VAL A 36 -6.25 2.37 15.51
C VAL A 36 -5.55 3.26 14.47
N ILE A 37 -5.40 2.78 13.22
CA ILE A 37 -4.75 3.58 12.17
C ILE A 37 -5.75 4.54 11.56
N THR A 38 -5.52 5.84 11.75
CA THR A 38 -6.41 6.88 11.21
C THR A 38 -6.34 6.93 9.68
N GLU A 39 -7.47 7.20 9.02
CA GLU A 39 -7.50 7.51 7.58
C GLU A 39 -6.51 8.62 7.18
N ALA A 40 -6.22 9.52 8.12
CA ALA A 40 -5.22 10.56 7.95
C ALA A 40 -3.81 10.00 7.71
N TYR A 41 -3.44 8.86 8.28
CA TYR A 41 -2.15 8.21 8.01
C TYR A 41 -2.05 7.73 6.56
N PHE A 42 -3.09 7.05 6.07
CA PHE A 42 -3.12 6.49 4.71
C PHE A 42 -3.40 7.53 3.63
N ALA A 43 -3.98 8.68 3.96
CA ALA A 43 -4.18 9.75 2.98
C ALA A 43 -2.85 10.15 2.31
N PRO A 44 -2.79 10.21 0.96
CA PRO A 44 -1.62 10.69 0.24
C PRO A 44 -1.21 12.07 0.74
N LYS A 45 0.09 12.26 0.97
CA LYS A 45 0.64 13.55 1.41
C LYS A 45 0.87 14.47 0.20
N PRO A 46 0.85 15.80 0.38
CA PRO A 46 1.05 16.74 -0.73
C PRO A 46 2.33 16.48 -1.53
N TRP A 47 3.40 16.08 -0.83
CA TRP A 47 4.71 15.74 -1.42
C TRP A 47 4.76 14.38 -2.12
N GLU A 48 3.73 13.54 -1.99
CA GLU A 48 3.65 12.23 -2.65
C GLU A 48 3.02 12.30 -4.04
N GLY A 49 2.25 13.35 -4.31
CA GLY A 49 1.37 13.43 -5.48
C GLY A 49 2.08 13.37 -6.82
N ASP A 50 3.29 13.94 -6.92
CA ASP A 50 4.09 13.94 -8.15
C ASP A 50 5.04 12.72 -8.27
N GLY A 51 5.13 11.94 -7.19
CA GLY A 51 6.03 10.81 -7.03
C GLY A 51 7.52 11.10 -7.24
N ARG A 52 7.97 12.37 -7.18
CA ARG A 52 9.39 12.74 -7.38
C ARG A 52 10.28 12.11 -6.32
N ILE A 53 9.90 12.20 -5.06
CA ILE A 53 10.65 11.63 -3.93
C ILE A 53 10.84 10.12 -4.13
N TYR A 54 9.78 9.40 -4.52
CA TYR A 54 9.84 7.97 -4.80
C TYR A 54 10.74 7.61 -5.99
N ARG A 55 10.84 8.48 -7.00
CA ARG A 55 11.80 8.28 -8.09
C ARG A 55 13.23 8.50 -7.62
N TRP A 56 13.46 9.56 -6.85
CA TRP A 56 14.80 9.93 -6.36
C TRP A 56 15.40 8.85 -5.45
N VAL A 57 14.61 8.31 -4.52
CA VAL A 57 15.04 7.20 -3.64
C VAL A 57 15.05 5.82 -4.32
N GLY A 58 14.74 5.76 -5.61
CA GLY A 58 14.83 4.53 -6.41
C GLY A 58 13.66 3.55 -6.28
N ILE A 59 12.53 3.93 -5.67
CA ILE A 59 11.35 3.05 -5.50
C ILE A 59 10.79 2.57 -6.84
N ARG A 60 10.86 3.41 -7.88
CA ARG A 60 10.44 3.00 -9.23
C ARG A 60 11.33 1.89 -9.80
N THR A 61 12.63 1.97 -9.56
CA THR A 61 13.59 0.94 -9.99
C THR A 61 13.39 -0.32 -9.17
N PHE A 62 13.27 -0.20 -7.84
CA PHE A 62 12.97 -1.32 -6.95
C PHE A 62 11.69 -2.05 -7.36
N LYS A 63 10.58 -1.33 -7.58
CA LYS A 63 9.30 -1.89 -8.05
C LYS A 63 9.44 -2.70 -9.33
N ARG A 64 10.37 -2.33 -10.21
CA ARG A 64 10.56 -3.02 -11.49
C ARG A 64 11.08 -4.44 -11.30
N TRP A 65 11.94 -4.66 -10.30
CA TRP A 65 12.75 -5.86 -10.17
C TRP A 65 12.30 -6.81 -9.06
N ILE A 66 11.48 -6.36 -8.12
CA ILE A 66 10.95 -7.28 -7.09
C ILE A 66 10.08 -8.38 -7.72
N PRO A 67 9.97 -9.56 -7.08
CA PRO A 67 9.17 -10.66 -7.58
C PRO A 67 7.71 -10.28 -7.86
N THR A 68 7.12 -9.34 -7.13
CA THR A 68 5.75 -8.84 -7.35
C THR A 68 5.70 -7.56 -8.20
N GLY A 69 6.76 -7.32 -8.97
CA GLY A 69 7.05 -6.06 -9.63
C GLY A 69 6.50 -5.90 -11.05
N ASP A 70 6.79 -4.74 -11.65
CA ASP A 70 6.30 -4.39 -12.99
C ASP A 70 6.72 -5.40 -14.07
N VAL A 71 7.93 -5.96 -13.99
CA VAL A 71 8.41 -6.93 -14.99
C VAL A 71 7.59 -8.21 -14.95
N LEU A 72 7.40 -8.81 -13.76
CA LEU A 72 6.60 -10.03 -13.63
C LEU A 72 5.14 -9.76 -14.01
N ILE A 73 4.54 -8.66 -13.52
CA ILE A 73 3.15 -8.33 -13.83
C ILE A 73 2.94 -8.16 -15.35
N ARG A 74 3.88 -7.51 -16.05
CA ARG A 74 3.79 -7.37 -17.52
C ARG A 74 3.95 -8.70 -18.23
N PHE A 75 4.88 -9.54 -17.76
CA PHE A 75 5.08 -10.88 -18.32
C PHE A 75 3.82 -11.73 -18.17
N LEU A 76 3.24 -11.78 -16.97
CA LEU A 76 1.99 -12.50 -16.70
C LEU A 76 0.85 -11.98 -17.58
N ARG A 77 0.63 -10.66 -17.63
CA ARG A 77 -0.42 -10.09 -18.49
C ARG A 77 -0.28 -10.46 -19.96
N ARG A 78 0.94 -10.56 -20.48
CA ARG A 78 1.19 -10.95 -21.87
C ARG A 78 0.89 -12.42 -22.13
N ASN A 79 1.17 -13.31 -21.17
CA ASN A 79 1.09 -14.75 -21.37
C ASN A 79 -0.23 -15.37 -20.91
N THR A 80 -0.86 -14.80 -19.87
CA THR A 80 -2.08 -15.36 -19.24
C THR A 80 -3.29 -14.44 -19.40
N GLY A 81 -3.12 -13.27 -20.02
CA GLY A 81 -4.17 -12.24 -20.12
C GLY A 81 -4.53 -11.58 -18.79
N THR A 82 -3.88 -11.98 -17.69
CA THR A 82 -4.23 -11.57 -16.33
C THR A 82 -3.01 -11.04 -15.58
N GLY A 83 -3.25 -10.12 -14.66
CA GLY A 83 -2.21 -9.62 -13.76
C GLY A 83 -2.02 -10.53 -12.54
N LEU A 84 -1.06 -10.19 -11.68
CA LEU A 84 -0.90 -10.87 -10.40
C LEU A 84 -2.01 -10.39 -9.44
N PRO A 85 -2.83 -11.30 -8.86
CA PRO A 85 -3.89 -10.92 -7.91
C PRO A 85 -3.33 -10.10 -6.76
N PHE A 86 -4.06 -9.08 -6.29
CA PHE A 86 -3.67 -8.16 -5.21
C PHE A 86 -2.48 -7.23 -5.49
N TYR A 87 -1.65 -7.52 -6.50
CA TYR A 87 -0.48 -6.70 -6.86
C TYR A 87 -0.68 -5.87 -8.12
N SER A 88 -1.79 -6.08 -8.83
CA SER A 88 -2.16 -5.31 -10.01
C SER A 88 -3.67 -5.12 -10.10
N LEU A 89 -4.09 -4.08 -10.81
CA LEU A 89 -5.49 -3.89 -11.18
C LEU A 89 -5.85 -4.95 -12.23
N SER A 90 -6.91 -5.73 -12.00
CA SER A 90 -7.45 -6.64 -13.02
C SER A 90 -8.11 -5.85 -14.14
N GLU A 91 -8.88 -4.82 -13.78
CA GLU A 91 -9.65 -3.98 -14.69
C GLU A 91 -9.48 -2.48 -14.38
N PRO A 92 -9.62 -1.59 -15.37
CA PRO A 92 -9.50 -0.15 -15.18
C PRO A 92 -10.81 0.46 -14.64
N ASN A 93 -11.33 -0.07 -13.54
CA ASN A 93 -12.57 0.40 -12.92
C ASN A 93 -12.36 0.85 -11.45
N LEU A 94 -13.30 1.64 -10.92
CA LEU A 94 -13.20 2.20 -9.57
C LEU A 94 -13.24 1.13 -8.47
N LYS A 95 -14.00 0.05 -8.68
CA LYS A 95 -14.13 -1.05 -7.72
C LYS A 95 -12.78 -1.74 -7.51
N GLU A 96 -12.09 -2.08 -8.60
CA GLU A 96 -10.75 -2.68 -8.57
C GLU A 96 -9.70 -1.73 -8.00
N ALA A 97 -9.81 -0.42 -8.30
CA ALA A 97 -8.95 0.59 -7.70
C ALA A 97 -9.09 0.65 -6.17
N LYS A 98 -10.32 0.61 -5.64
CA LYS A 98 -10.59 0.56 -4.19
C LYS A 98 -10.05 -0.73 -3.56
N LYS A 99 -10.26 -1.88 -4.20
CA LYS A 99 -9.75 -3.19 -3.71
C LYS A 99 -8.22 -3.22 -3.67
N TYR A 100 -7.58 -2.67 -4.70
CA TYR A 100 -6.12 -2.54 -4.73
C TYR A 100 -5.62 -1.57 -3.65
N ASP A 101 -6.28 -0.42 -3.43
CA ASP A 101 -5.96 0.49 -2.32
C ASP A 101 -6.02 -0.23 -0.96
N LEU A 102 -7.11 -0.94 -0.66
CA LEU A 102 -7.23 -1.70 0.59
C LEU A 102 -6.08 -2.69 0.75
N SER A 103 -5.75 -3.43 -0.31
CA SER A 103 -4.63 -4.37 -0.30
C SER A 103 -3.30 -3.66 0.01
N THR A 104 -3.03 -2.51 -0.61
CA THR A 104 -1.81 -1.72 -0.32
C THR A 104 -1.75 -1.25 1.13
N ARG A 105 -2.88 -0.88 1.75
CA ARG A 105 -2.95 -0.50 3.17
C ARG A 105 -2.61 -1.67 4.09
N VAL A 106 -3.10 -2.86 3.78
CA VAL A 106 -2.77 -4.08 4.54
C VAL A 106 -1.27 -4.36 4.48
N PHE A 107 -0.70 -4.39 3.28
CA PHE A 107 0.74 -4.63 3.11
C PHE A 107 1.59 -3.54 3.76
N GLU A 108 1.18 -2.27 3.64
CA GLU A 108 1.87 -1.17 4.31
C GLU A 108 1.87 -1.36 5.82
N THR A 109 0.73 -1.75 6.41
CA THR A 109 0.61 -1.97 7.85
C THR A 109 1.54 -3.09 8.33
N VAL A 110 1.58 -4.21 7.62
CA VAL A 110 2.45 -5.34 7.96
C VAL A 110 3.93 -4.92 7.89
N HIS A 111 4.34 -4.22 6.83
CA HIS A 111 5.71 -3.76 6.68
C HIS A 111 6.08 -2.62 7.62
N ALA A 112 5.15 -1.73 7.97
CA ALA A 112 5.37 -0.69 8.96
C ALA A 112 5.54 -1.27 10.37
N ALA A 113 4.76 -2.29 10.72
CA ALA A 113 4.93 -3.03 11.98
C ALA A 113 6.27 -3.77 12.01
N GLY A 114 6.64 -4.45 10.92
CA GLY A 114 7.95 -5.07 10.77
C GLY A 114 9.10 -4.06 10.89
N LEU A 115 9.00 -2.93 10.19
CA LEU A 115 9.95 -1.83 10.26
C LEU A 115 10.15 -1.35 11.70
N ALA A 116 9.07 -1.12 12.45
CA ALA A 116 9.12 -0.70 13.84
C ALA A 116 9.82 -1.75 14.73
N ALA A 117 9.49 -3.04 14.54
CA ALA A 117 10.10 -4.13 15.31
C ALA A 117 11.62 -4.24 15.06
N PHE A 118 12.06 -4.22 13.79
CA PHE A 118 13.49 -4.31 13.46
C PHE A 118 14.26 -3.04 13.87
N ALA A 119 13.67 -1.86 13.73
CA ALA A 119 14.28 -0.61 14.20
C ALA A 119 14.42 -0.58 15.74
N ALA A 120 13.41 -1.06 16.48
CA ALA A 120 13.51 -1.22 17.93
C ALA A 120 14.57 -2.25 18.32
N GLY A 121 14.70 -3.34 17.55
CA GLY A 121 15.78 -4.31 17.67
C GLY A 121 17.15 -3.63 17.55
N LEU A 122 17.40 -2.86 16.49
CA LEU A 122 18.65 -2.10 16.33
C LEU A 122 18.96 -1.23 17.55
N ALA A 123 17.98 -0.50 18.06
CA ALA A 123 18.17 0.39 19.21
C ALA A 123 18.34 -0.34 20.56
N GLY A 124 17.80 -1.55 20.68
CA GLY A 124 17.85 -2.36 21.90
C GLY A 124 19.08 -3.27 21.99
N PHE A 125 19.56 -3.81 20.87
CA PHE A 125 20.73 -4.68 20.82
C PHE A 125 22.01 -3.93 21.19
N ASP A 126 22.16 -2.66 20.79
CA ASP A 126 23.29 -1.80 21.19
C ASP A 126 23.38 -1.59 22.72
N LYS A 127 22.29 -1.82 23.46
CA LYS A 127 22.24 -1.64 24.93
C LYS A 127 22.37 -2.94 25.72
N LEU A 128 22.19 -4.09 25.10
CA LEU A 128 22.14 -5.40 25.76
C LEU A 128 23.25 -6.36 25.32
N SER A 129 23.93 -6.10 24.20
CA SER A 129 25.03 -6.92 23.70
C SER A 129 26.38 -6.45 24.24
N PHE A 130 27.04 -7.35 24.94
CA PHE A 130 28.34 -7.20 25.61
C PHE A 130 29.50 -7.12 24.58
N GLY A 131 30.10 -5.95 24.37
CA GLY A 131 31.44 -5.81 23.76
C GLY A 131 31.51 -5.17 22.35
N PRO A 132 32.73 -4.77 21.91
CA PRO A 132 32.97 -3.94 20.71
C PRO A 132 32.89 -4.67 19.35
N ASP A 133 32.64 -5.98 19.33
CA ASP A 133 32.53 -6.74 18.09
C ASP A 133 31.11 -6.64 17.55
N LEU A 134 30.88 -5.73 16.59
CA LEU A 134 29.61 -5.58 15.88
C LEU A 134 29.19 -6.93 15.28
N PRO A 135 28.23 -7.66 15.89
CA PRO A 135 27.90 -9.00 15.45
C PRO A 135 27.03 -8.90 14.20
N GLY A 136 27.10 -9.90 13.32
CA GLY A 136 26.32 -9.96 12.07
C GLY A 136 24.80 -9.74 12.24
N GLU A 137 24.28 -9.82 13.45
CA GLU A 137 22.91 -9.48 13.83
C GLU A 137 22.55 -8.01 13.55
N THR A 138 23.43 -7.05 13.83
CA THR A 138 23.19 -5.63 13.52
C THR A 138 23.05 -5.41 12.02
N TYR A 139 23.87 -6.09 11.21
CA TYR A 139 23.78 -6.05 9.76
C TYR A 139 22.45 -6.65 9.25
N ILE A 140 22.04 -7.82 9.76
CA ILE A 140 20.77 -8.46 9.40
C ILE A 140 19.59 -7.53 9.74
N ASN A 141 19.57 -6.94 10.94
CA ASN A 141 18.52 -6.02 11.36
C ASN A 141 18.51 -4.73 10.51
N ALA A 142 19.67 -4.21 10.12
CA ALA A 142 19.76 -3.05 9.23
C ALA A 142 19.19 -3.37 7.84
N VAL A 143 19.54 -4.52 7.26
CA VAL A 143 19.01 -4.97 5.97
C VAL A 143 17.50 -5.22 6.04
N ALA A 144 17.02 -5.87 7.11
CA ALA A 144 15.58 -6.10 7.32
C ALA A 144 14.80 -4.79 7.51
N THR A 145 15.37 -3.83 8.23
CA THR A 145 14.82 -2.47 8.40
C THR A 145 14.72 -1.77 7.04
N ALA A 146 15.80 -1.76 6.26
CA ALA A 146 15.80 -1.16 4.92
C ALA A 146 14.79 -1.83 3.99
N GLY A 147 14.72 -3.16 3.99
CA GLY A 147 13.74 -3.92 3.19
C GLY A 147 12.30 -3.56 3.51
N ASN A 148 11.94 -3.48 4.80
CA ASN A 148 10.60 -3.07 5.22
C ASN A 148 10.31 -1.59 4.90
N LEU A 149 11.29 -0.71 5.05
CA LEU A 149 11.15 0.70 4.65
C LEU A 149 10.85 0.84 3.16
N TYR A 150 11.60 0.14 2.31
CA TYR A 150 11.36 0.12 0.86
C TYR A 150 9.98 -0.44 0.51
N ALA A 151 9.52 -1.48 1.20
CA ALA A 151 8.18 -2.03 1.02
C ALA A 151 7.09 -1.02 1.42
N VAL A 152 7.22 -0.33 2.56
CA VAL A 152 6.30 0.74 2.98
C VAL A 152 6.24 1.85 1.92
N MET A 153 7.40 2.36 1.50
CA MET A 153 7.47 3.42 0.48
C MET A 153 6.85 2.98 -0.85
N LEU A 154 7.03 1.72 -1.24
CA LEU A 154 6.42 1.15 -2.43
C LEU A 154 4.88 1.15 -2.35
N GLN A 155 4.31 0.75 -1.21
CA GLN A 155 2.85 0.76 -1.03
C GLN A 155 2.30 2.19 -1.08
N ARG A 156 2.96 3.15 -0.41
CA ARG A 156 2.58 4.57 -0.46
C ARG A 156 2.68 5.15 -1.87
N TYR A 157 3.73 4.82 -2.62
CA TYR A 157 3.88 5.19 -4.03
C TYR A 157 2.74 4.65 -4.91
N ASN A 158 2.37 3.38 -4.74
CA ASN A 158 1.27 2.78 -5.48
C ASN A 158 -0.05 3.48 -5.15
N ARG A 159 -0.33 3.73 -3.87
CA ARG A 159 -1.54 4.43 -3.42
C ARG A 159 -1.65 5.84 -3.99
N ALA A 160 -0.59 6.64 -3.88
CA ALA A 160 -0.58 8.01 -4.44
C ALA A 160 -0.95 8.00 -5.94
N ARG A 161 -0.48 7.01 -6.70
CA ARG A 161 -0.85 6.85 -8.12
C ARG A 161 -2.30 6.47 -8.35
N ILE A 162 -2.86 5.56 -7.54
CA ILE A 162 -4.28 5.18 -7.63
C ILE A 162 -5.17 6.39 -7.35
N TYR A 163 -4.87 7.16 -6.29
CA TYR A 163 -5.62 8.36 -5.95
C TYR A 163 -5.62 9.38 -7.10
N SER A 164 -4.46 9.62 -7.71
CA SER A 164 -4.35 10.49 -8.88
C SER A 164 -5.09 9.95 -10.11
N LEU A 165 -5.27 8.64 -10.26
CA LEU A 165 -6.09 8.05 -11.33
C LEU A 165 -7.59 8.22 -11.04
N VAL A 166 -8.02 7.92 -9.82
CA VAL A 166 -9.41 8.06 -9.39
C VAL A 166 -9.87 9.53 -9.45
N LYS A 167 -9.05 10.47 -8.98
CA LYS A 167 -9.34 11.91 -9.04
C LYS A 167 -9.58 12.36 -10.48
N ARG A 168 -8.66 12.04 -11.40
CA ARG A 168 -8.79 12.37 -12.82
C ARG A 168 -10.01 11.73 -13.48
N SER A 169 -10.35 10.49 -13.12
CA SER A 169 -11.55 9.83 -13.64
C SER A 169 -12.84 10.53 -13.23
N LYS A 170 -12.91 11.08 -12.01
CA LYS A 170 -14.08 11.84 -11.52
C LYS A 170 -14.22 13.17 -12.26
N GLU A 171 -13.13 13.92 -12.36
CA GLU A 171 -13.09 15.20 -13.08
C GLU A 171 -13.54 15.04 -14.55
N LEU A 172 -13.13 13.96 -15.20
CA LEU A 172 -13.57 13.65 -16.57
C LEU A 172 -15.07 13.31 -16.65
N GLY A 173 -15.58 12.48 -15.73
CA GLY A 173 -17.00 12.11 -15.70
C GLY A 173 -17.94 13.29 -15.45
N GLU A 174 -17.57 14.19 -14.54
CA GLU A 174 -18.31 15.42 -14.27
C GLU A 174 -18.32 16.34 -15.51
N SER A 175 -17.18 16.49 -16.18
CA SER A 175 -17.09 17.31 -17.40
C SER A 175 -17.92 16.79 -18.58
N SER A 176 -18.13 15.47 -18.67
CA SER A 176 -19.02 14.88 -19.68
C SER A 176 -20.50 15.07 -19.36
N SER A 177 -20.88 15.05 -18.07
CA SER A 177 -22.27 15.24 -17.64
C SER A 177 -22.76 16.68 -17.82
N THR A 178 -21.87 17.67 -17.81
CA THR A 178 -22.23 19.09 -18.01
C THR A 178 -22.39 19.51 -19.47
N LYS A 179 -22.03 18.64 -20.43
CA LYS A 179 -22.09 18.93 -21.87
C LYS A 179 -23.25 18.23 -22.59
N SER A 180 -24.05 17.44 -21.88
CA SER A 180 -25.30 16.82 -22.38
C SER A 180 -26.50 17.60 -21.87
#